data_AF-A0A2I0N569-F1
#
_entry.id   AF-A0A2I0N569-F1
#
_cell.length_a   1.000
_cell.length_b   1.000
_cell.length_c   1.000
_cell.angle_alpha   90.00
_cell.angle_beta   90.00
_cell.angle_gamma   90.00
#
_symmetry.space_group_name_H-M   'P 1'
#
loop_
_entity.id
_entity.type
_entity.pdbx_description
1 polymer ?
#
loop_
_entity_poly.entity_id
_entity_poly.type
_entity_poly.pdbx_seq_one_letter_code
_entity_poly.pdbx_strand_id
1 'polypeptide(L)'
;FPVGKGAVLIVLKTMDDPDDPPLSDKDNDVGLEVFDPKGASKGAADSGAGANEEVKVKKPKEAGNWVMRVGCLGEPGTNVYANTGPVSYFFSIDVTYA
;
A
#
# COMPACT_ATOMS: atom_id res chain seq x y z
N PHE A 1 8.48 -5.49 5.44
CA PHE A 1 9.26 -4.51 6.20
C PHE A 1 9.29 -4.88 7.69
N PRO A 2 10.42 -4.75 8.38
CA PRO A 2 10.54 -5.11 9.79
C PRO A 2 9.91 -4.05 10.71
N VAL A 3 9.18 -4.48 11.73
CA VAL A 3 8.60 -3.63 12.79
C VAL A 3 9.02 -4.17 14.14
N GLY A 4 9.69 -3.34 14.94
CA GLY A 4 10.13 -3.67 16.29
C GLY A 4 9.02 -3.54 17.33
N LYS A 5 9.29 -4.04 18.55
CA LYS A 5 8.41 -3.78 19.71
C LYS A 5 8.37 -2.27 20.00
N GLY A 6 7.22 -1.77 20.45
CA GLY A 6 7.06 -0.35 20.82
C GLY A 6 6.76 0.59 19.65
N ALA A 7 6.53 0.07 18.45
CA ALA A 7 6.00 0.87 17.34
C ALA A 7 4.62 1.45 17.71
N VAL A 8 4.42 2.74 17.45
CA VAL A 8 3.19 3.47 17.79
C VAL A 8 2.36 3.83 16.56
N LEU A 9 2.99 3.91 15.39
CA LEU A 9 2.33 4.23 14.13
C LEU A 9 3.11 3.62 12.97
N ILE A 10 2.39 3.02 12.03
CA ILE A 10 2.90 2.68 10.69
C ILE A 10 2.06 3.48 9.69
N VAL A 11 2.73 4.20 8.80
CA VAL A 11 2.10 4.86 7.65
C VAL A 11 2.71 4.28 6.39
N LEU A 12 1.87 3.72 5.53
CA LEU A 12 2.27 3.21 4.22
C LEU A 12 1.61 4.08 3.16
N LYS A 13 2.38 4.47 2.16
CA LYS A 13 1.89 5.28 1.05
C LYS A 13 2.36 4.76 -0.27
N THR A 14 1.53 4.93 -1.27
CA THR A 14 1.95 4.92 -2.68
C THR A 14 1.69 6.32 -3.23
N MET A 15 2.45 6.72 -4.23
CA MET A 15 2.36 8.04 -4.85
C MET A 15 2.53 7.90 -6.35
N ASP A 16 1.82 8.74 -7.09
CA ASP A 16 2.00 8.85 -8.55
C ASP A 16 3.46 9.15 -8.89
N ASP A 17 3.93 8.56 -9.99
CA ASP A 17 5.12 9.05 -10.65
C ASP A 17 4.75 10.31 -11.46
N PRO A 18 5.29 11.50 -11.12
CA PRO A 18 4.98 12.73 -11.85
C PRO A 18 5.45 12.70 -13.31
N ASP A 19 6.38 11.82 -13.66
CA ASP A 19 6.89 11.64 -15.02
C ASP A 19 6.07 10.60 -15.83
N ASP A 20 5.14 9.88 -15.19
CA ASP A 20 4.24 8.87 -15.79
C ASP A 20 2.78 9.05 -15.30
N PRO A 21 2.14 10.19 -15.64
CA PRO A 21 0.79 10.50 -15.16
C PRO A 21 -0.27 9.59 -15.82
N PRO A 22 -1.36 9.25 -15.11
CA PRO A 22 -2.44 8.42 -15.66
C PRO A 22 -3.10 9.09 -16.86
N LEU A 23 -3.29 8.34 -17.95
CA LEU A 23 -3.95 8.79 -19.18
C LEU A 23 -5.47 8.53 -19.19
N SER A 24 -5.97 7.73 -18.25
CA SER A 24 -7.40 7.46 -18.04
C SER A 24 -7.67 7.03 -16.60
N ASP A 25 -8.94 7.00 -16.18
CA ASP A 25 -9.34 6.68 -14.80
C ASP A 25 -8.89 5.29 -14.31
N LYS A 26 -8.60 4.35 -15.22
CA LYS A 26 -8.08 3.01 -14.89
C LYS A 26 -6.58 2.85 -15.13
N ASP A 27 -5.97 3.87 -15.72
CA ASP A 27 -4.54 3.87 -15.99
C ASP A 27 -3.79 4.19 -14.70
N ASN A 28 -2.69 3.47 -14.45
CA ASN A 28 -1.91 3.57 -13.22
C ASN A 28 -2.73 3.46 -11.92
N ASP A 29 -3.90 2.83 -11.96
CA ASP A 29 -4.69 2.47 -10.78
C ASP A 29 -3.91 1.46 -9.93
N VAL A 30 -3.48 1.90 -8.74
CA VAL A 30 -2.62 1.12 -7.83
C VAL A 30 -3.29 1.06 -6.46
N GLY A 31 -3.52 -0.16 -5.99
CA GLY A 31 -3.98 -0.43 -4.63
C GLY A 31 -2.84 -0.77 -3.69
N LEU A 32 -3.13 -0.63 -2.39
CA LEU A 32 -2.23 -0.84 -1.28
C LEU A 32 -2.88 -1.75 -0.24
N GLU A 33 -2.24 -2.87 0.12
CA GLU A 33 -2.65 -3.73 1.23
C GLU A 33 -1.50 -3.89 2.25
N VAL A 34 -1.84 -3.99 3.54
CA VAL A 34 -0.88 -4.27 4.60
C VAL A 34 -1.29 -5.48 5.43
N PHE A 35 -0.32 -6.35 5.70
CA PHE A 35 -0.49 -7.57 6.48
C PHE A 35 0.49 -7.60 7.65
N ASP A 36 0.02 -8.10 8.79
CA ASP A 36 0.86 -8.33 9.94
C ASP A 36 1.76 -9.58 9.77
N PRO A 37 2.70 -9.83 10.69
CA PRO A 37 3.60 -10.98 10.61
C PRO A 37 2.91 -12.34 10.67
N LYS A 38 1.62 -12.40 11.03
CA LYS A 38 0.81 -13.61 11.03
C LYS A 38 0.01 -13.77 9.73
N GLY A 39 0.15 -12.84 8.79
CA GLY A 39 -0.57 -12.82 7.52
C GLY A 39 -1.97 -12.24 7.60
N ALA A 40 -2.37 -11.64 8.73
CA ALA A 40 -3.68 -11.00 8.84
C ALA A 40 -3.64 -9.60 8.24
N SER A 41 -4.62 -9.28 7.37
CA SER A 41 -4.77 -7.93 6.83
C SER A 41 -5.05 -6.92 7.95
N LYS A 42 -4.36 -5.78 7.90
CA LYS A 42 -4.50 -4.66 8.84
C LYS A 42 -5.02 -3.39 8.17
N GLY A 43 -5.21 -3.41 6.86
CA GLY A 43 -5.74 -2.30 6.09
C GLY A 43 -5.52 -2.50 4.60
N ALA A 44 -6.37 -1.85 3.82
CA ALA A 44 -6.23 -1.70 2.39
C ALA A 44 -6.69 -0.30 1.99
N ALA A 45 -6.14 0.22 0.90
CA ALA A 45 -6.51 1.48 0.28
C ALA A 45 -6.47 1.29 -1.24
N ASP A 46 -7.51 1.81 -1.89
CA ASP A 46 -7.75 1.77 -3.32
C ASP A 46 -8.76 2.89 -3.62
N SER A 47 -8.27 3.96 -4.26
CA SER A 47 -9.05 5.14 -4.64
C SER A 47 -9.72 4.98 -6.00
N GLY A 48 -9.39 3.92 -6.75
CA GLY A 48 -9.91 3.61 -8.08
C GLY A 48 -9.41 4.52 -9.20
N ALA A 49 -8.37 5.33 -8.96
CA ALA A 49 -7.69 6.13 -9.97
C ALA A 49 -6.29 6.57 -9.50
N GLY A 50 -5.27 6.34 -10.34
CA GLY A 50 -3.88 6.68 -10.02
C GLY A 50 -3.31 5.84 -8.87
N ALA A 51 -2.18 6.28 -8.34
CA ALA A 51 -1.37 5.52 -7.40
C ALA A 51 -1.25 6.15 -6.01
N ASN A 52 -1.99 7.20 -5.70
CA ASN A 52 -1.94 7.86 -4.39
C ASN A 52 -2.79 7.13 -3.34
N GLU A 53 -2.21 6.14 -2.65
CA GLU A 53 -2.88 5.42 -1.56
C GLU A 53 -2.24 5.66 -0.21
N GLU A 54 -3.02 5.54 0.86
CA GLU A 54 -2.52 5.62 2.23
C GLU A 54 -3.19 4.62 3.16
N VAL A 55 -2.39 3.85 3.90
CA VAL A 55 -2.86 3.03 5.02
C VAL A 55 -2.13 3.43 6.31
N LYS A 56 -2.90 3.62 7.38
CA LYS A 56 -2.40 3.96 8.72
C LYS A 56 -2.72 2.86 9.72
N VAL A 57 -1.71 2.21 10.29
CA VAL A 57 -1.86 1.24 11.38
C VAL A 57 -1.43 1.89 12.69
N LYS A 58 -2.41 2.21 13.55
CA LYS A 58 -2.16 2.82 14.87
C LYS A 58 -1.91 1.75 15.92
N LYS A 59 -0.89 1.94 16.76
CA LYS A 59 -0.52 1.04 17.87
C LYS A 59 -0.42 -0.44 17.42
N PRO A 60 0.43 -0.75 16.43
CA PRO A 60 0.63 -2.14 15.99
C PRO A 60 1.07 -3.01 17.17
N LYS A 61 0.42 -4.16 17.35
CA LYS A 61 0.68 -5.05 18.50
C LYS A 61 1.79 -6.06 18.19
N GLU A 62 1.93 -6.40 16.92
CA GLU A 62 2.79 -7.46 16.44
C GLU A 62 4.16 -6.91 16.01
N ALA A 63 5.21 -7.29 16.74
CA ALA A 63 6.58 -7.15 16.24
C ALA A 63 6.89 -8.27 15.24
N GLY A 64 7.72 -7.98 14.23
CA GLY A 64 8.14 -8.95 13.22
C GLY A 64 8.16 -8.37 11.82
N ASN A 65 8.14 -9.25 10.82
CA ASN A 65 8.14 -8.86 9.42
C ASN A 65 6.70 -8.66 8.94
N TRP A 66 6.35 -7.41 8.68
CA TRP A 66 5.08 -7.01 8.06
C TRP A 66 5.21 -7.06 6.54
N VAL A 67 4.09 -7.17 5.84
CA VAL A 67 4.05 -7.18 4.37
C VAL A 67 3.21 -6.01 3.89
N MET A 68 3.78 -5.24 2.96
CA MET A 68 3.06 -4.27 2.14
C MET A 68 2.95 -4.88 0.74
N ARG A 69 1.74 -4.97 0.22
CA ARG A 69 1.48 -5.36 -1.16
C ARG A 69 0.97 -4.15 -1.91
N VAL A 70 1.60 -3.87 -3.04
CA VAL A 70 1.26 -2.77 -3.94
C VAL A 70 1.19 -3.31 -5.35
N GLY A 71 0.23 -2.84 -6.13
CA GLY A 71 0.12 -3.13 -7.55
C GLY A 71 -1.25 -2.73 -8.08
N CYS A 72 -1.52 -3.05 -9.32
CA CYS A 72 -2.82 -2.76 -9.94
C CYS A 72 -3.87 -3.74 -9.40
N LEU A 73 -4.53 -3.37 -8.31
CA LEU A 73 -5.60 -4.15 -7.70
C LEU A 73 -6.91 -3.61 -8.25
N GLY A 74 -7.75 -4.47 -8.82
CA GLY A 74 -9.07 -4.07 -9.31
C GLY A 74 -10.11 -3.92 -8.21
N GLU A 75 -9.94 -4.64 -7.09
CA GLU A 75 -10.61 -4.43 -5.80
C GLU A 75 -9.76 -5.05 -4.66
N PRO A 76 -9.84 -4.58 -3.40
CA PRO A 76 -9.16 -5.21 -2.26
C PRO A 76 -9.48 -6.70 -2.13
N GLY A 77 -8.46 -7.55 -2.07
CA GLY A 77 -8.60 -9.01 -1.95
C GLY A 77 -8.99 -9.78 -3.23
N THR A 78 -9.29 -9.13 -4.36
CA THR A 78 -9.72 -9.84 -5.58
C THR A 78 -8.57 -10.24 -6.51
N ASN A 79 -7.35 -9.70 -6.31
CA ASN A 79 -6.16 -9.96 -7.14
C ASN A 79 -6.42 -9.83 -8.67
N VAL A 80 -7.41 -9.04 -9.09
CA VAL A 80 -7.70 -8.80 -10.50
C VAL A 80 -6.85 -7.60 -10.95
N TYR A 81 -6.02 -7.78 -11.97
CA TYR A 81 -5.19 -6.70 -12.50
C TYR A 81 -5.98 -5.90 -13.55
N ALA A 82 -6.25 -4.63 -13.26
CA ALA A 82 -7.00 -3.76 -14.18
C ALA A 82 -6.13 -3.14 -15.29
N ASN A 83 -4.82 -3.09 -15.11
CA ASN A 83 -3.91 -2.44 -16.06
C ASN A 83 -3.37 -3.36 -17.15
N THR A 84 -3.30 -2.82 -18.37
CA THR A 84 -2.78 -3.52 -19.56
C THR A 84 -1.42 -2.99 -20.03
N GLY A 85 -0.83 -2.03 -19.30
CA GLY A 85 0.45 -1.40 -19.60
C GLY A 85 1.42 -1.38 -18.41
N PRO A 86 2.66 -0.87 -18.62
CA PRO A 86 3.59 -0.55 -17.53
C PRO A 86 2.97 0.48 -16.59
N VAL A 87 3.30 0.38 -15.30
CA VAL A 87 2.83 1.31 -14.27
C VAL A 87 4.02 1.72 -13.42
N SER A 88 4.24 3.02 -13.27
CA SER A 88 5.29 3.59 -12.44
C SER A 88 4.68 4.29 -11.22
N TYR A 89 5.24 4.04 -10.04
CA TYR A 89 4.79 4.65 -8.80
C TYR A 89 5.92 4.67 -7.77
N PHE A 90 5.83 5.60 -6.83
CA PHE A 90 6.67 5.62 -5.64
C PHE A 90 5.92 4.99 -4.47
N PHE A 91 6.67 4.51 -3.48
CA PHE A 91 6.09 4.07 -2.22
C PHE A 91 6.95 4.47 -1.03
N SER A 92 6.32 4.66 0.12
CA SER A 92 7.00 4.90 1.40
C SER A 92 6.42 4.04 2.51
N ILE A 93 7.28 3.72 3.48
CA ILE A 93 6.92 2.99 4.68
C ILE A 93 7.55 3.72 5.86
N ASP A 94 6.73 4.43 6.63
CA ASP A 94 7.15 5.13 7.83
C ASP A 94 6.74 4.34 9.06
N VAL A 95 7.71 3.91 9.87
CA VAL A 95 7.47 3.23 11.15
C VAL A 95 7.95 4.12 12.29
N THR A 96 7.02 4.62 13.09
CA THR A 96 7.29 5.48 14.25
C THR A 96 7.30 4.67 15.54
N TYR A 97 8.29 4.92 16.39
CA TYR A 97 8.44 4.34 17.72
C TYR A 97 8.31 5.43 18.79
N ALA A 98 7.98 5.04 20.03
CA ALA A 98 8.01 5.93 21.20
C ALA A 98 9.38 5.97 21.85
#